data_AF-M5ZWF7-F1
#
_entry.id   AF-M5ZWF7-F1
#
_cell.length_a   1.000
_cell.length_b   1.000
_cell.length_c   1.000
_cell.angle_alpha   90.00
_cell.angle_beta   90.00
_cell.angle_gamma   90.00
#
_symmetry.space_group_name_H-M   'P 1'
#
loop_
_entity.id
_entity.type
_entity.pdbx_description
1 polymer ?
#
loop_
_entity_poly.entity_id
_entity_poly.type
_entity_poly.pdbx_seq_one_letter_code
_entity_poly.pdbx_strand_id
1 'polypeptide(L)'
;MGSAQIYRIKEVEFVFMKVQSIEFSHGPVSIYAHSFESERVTMHVKEFLNTYREFRDVTHELSAGIGRVTICSTNPSPFSFTLPDTIGTLHLHFSNGRDTIDQDVMISTLRSPKRIAAMEKLLTTLRLLIQTAKPEHISA
;
A
#
# COMPACT_ATOMS: atom_id res chain seq x y z
N MET A 1 -25.89 -20.13 -9.88
CA MET A 1 -24.89 -20.86 -9.09
C MET A 1 -23.91 -19.83 -8.54
N GLY A 2 -24.03 -19.48 -7.25
CA GLY A 2 -23.12 -18.54 -6.60
C GLY A 2 -21.82 -19.25 -6.25
N SER A 3 -20.72 -18.84 -6.86
CA SER A 3 -19.39 -19.36 -6.58
C SER A 3 -18.88 -18.86 -5.23
N ALA A 4 -18.20 -19.74 -4.48
CA ALA A 4 -17.53 -19.39 -3.24
C ALA A 4 -16.44 -18.32 -3.49
N GLN A 5 -16.47 -17.24 -2.69
CA GLN A 5 -15.31 -16.37 -2.50
C GLN A 5 -14.40 -17.02 -1.46
N ILE A 6 -13.21 -17.44 -1.87
CA ILE A 6 -12.19 -17.92 -0.93
C ILE A 6 -11.33 -16.73 -0.55
N TYR A 7 -11.30 -16.42 0.74
CA TYR A 7 -10.42 -15.42 1.32
C TYR A 7 -9.23 -16.13 1.96
N ARG A 8 -8.02 -15.89 1.46
CA ARG A 8 -6.78 -16.35 2.11
C ARG A 8 -6.04 -15.14 2.64
N ILE A 9 -5.87 -15.10 3.97
CA ILE A 9 -5.09 -14.07 4.65
C ILE A 9 -3.70 -14.63 4.94
N LYS A 10 -2.67 -13.90 4.52
CA LYS A 10 -1.28 -14.18 4.89
C LYS A 10 -0.71 -12.95 5.59
N GLU A 11 -0.26 -13.13 6.82
CA GLU A 11 0.42 -12.10 7.60
C GLU A 11 1.90 -12.45 7.70
N VAL A 12 2.75 -11.46 7.46
CA VAL A 12 4.19 -11.56 7.63
C VAL A 12 4.64 -10.30 8.33
N GLU A 13 5.26 -10.46 9.49
CA GLU A 13 5.95 -9.37 10.16
C GLU A 13 7.41 -9.38 9.76
N PHE A 14 7.92 -8.19 9.56
CA PHE A 14 9.32 -7.94 9.38
C PHE A 14 9.74 -6.96 10.47
N VAL A 15 11.02 -6.97 10.87
CA VAL A 15 11.56 -6.25 12.06
C VAL A 15 11.12 -4.76 12.18
N PHE A 16 10.61 -4.12 11.13
CA PHE A 16 9.99 -2.78 11.18
C PHE A 16 8.75 -2.60 10.27
N MET A 17 8.16 -3.68 9.75
CA MET A 17 7.09 -3.60 8.75
C MET A 17 6.12 -4.76 8.86
N LYS A 18 4.82 -4.47 8.91
CA LYS A 18 3.77 -5.49 8.83
C LYS A 18 3.25 -5.56 7.39
N VAL A 19 3.14 -6.78 6.87
CA VAL A 19 2.60 -7.04 5.53
C VAL A 19 1.45 -8.03 5.64
N GLN A 20 0.27 -7.62 5.19
CA GLN A 20 -0.90 -8.48 5.13
C GLN A 20 -1.35 -8.61 3.68
N SER A 21 -1.54 -9.83 3.22
CA SER A 21 -2.06 -10.10 1.88
C SER A 21 -3.39 -10.82 1.96
N ILE A 22 -4.38 -10.34 1.23
CA ILE A 22 -5.69 -10.97 1.08
C ILE A 22 -5.89 -11.31 -0.39
N GLU A 23 -6.17 -12.57 -0.69
CA GLU A 23 -6.63 -13.01 -2.00
C GLU A 23 -8.17 -12.99 -2.05
N PHE A 24 -8.71 -12.42 -3.12
CA PHE A 24 -10.12 -12.47 -3.51
C PHE A 24 -10.22 -13.26 -4.81
N SER A 25 -10.77 -14.47 -4.75
CA SER A 25 -10.93 -15.34 -5.92
C SER A 25 -12.39 -15.52 -6.32
N HIS A 26 -12.65 -15.50 -7.63
CA HIS A 26 -13.94 -15.78 -8.24
C HIS A 26 -13.75 -16.51 -9.57
N GLY A 27 -13.87 -17.84 -9.55
CA GLY A 27 -13.58 -18.68 -10.72
C GLY A 27 -12.09 -18.60 -11.12
N PRO A 28 -11.76 -18.30 -12.40
CA PRO A 28 -10.37 -18.19 -12.86
C PRO A 28 -9.72 -16.83 -12.53
N VAL A 29 -10.45 -15.91 -11.90
CA VAL A 29 -9.97 -14.56 -11.59
C VAL A 29 -9.59 -14.48 -10.10
N SER A 30 -8.36 -14.05 -9.82
CA SER A 30 -7.90 -13.69 -8.48
C SER A 30 -7.40 -12.25 -8.46
N ILE A 31 -7.80 -11.50 -7.43
CA ILE A 31 -7.31 -10.17 -7.10
C ILE A 31 -6.66 -10.24 -5.72
N TYR A 32 -5.49 -9.62 -5.57
CA TYR A 32 -4.72 -9.61 -4.34
C TYR A 32 -4.67 -8.19 -3.80
N ALA A 33 -4.99 -8.03 -2.52
CA ALA A 33 -4.79 -6.81 -1.77
C ALA A 33 -3.61 -6.98 -0.82
N HIS A 34 -2.53 -6.25 -1.06
CA HIS A 34 -1.33 -6.26 -0.22
C HIS A 34 -1.27 -4.98 0.60
N SER A 35 -1.42 -5.10 1.92
CA SER A 35 -1.34 -4.01 2.88
C SER A 35 0.04 -3.97 3.53
N PHE A 36 0.61 -2.77 3.59
CA PHE A 36 1.96 -2.50 4.04
C PHE A 36 1.91 -1.43 5.13
N GLU A 37 2.43 -1.73 6.30
CA GLU A 37 2.32 -0.85 7.46
C GLU A 37 3.70 -0.65 8.13
N SER A 38 4.17 0.61 8.19
CA SER A 38 5.37 1.01 8.93
C SER A 38 5.53 2.54 9.02
N GLU A 39 6.38 3.02 9.93
CA GLU A 39 6.76 4.45 10.00
C GLU A 39 7.48 4.97 8.74
N ARG A 40 8.24 4.11 8.05
CA ARG A 40 8.90 4.52 6.79
C ARG A 40 7.87 4.68 5.67
N VAL A 41 6.83 3.84 5.66
CA VAL A 41 5.68 4.00 4.76
C VAL A 41 4.96 5.32 5.03
N THR A 42 4.70 5.63 6.30
CA THR A 42 4.12 6.91 6.76
C THR A 42 4.81 8.12 6.15
N MET A 43 6.15 8.16 6.19
CA MET A 43 6.94 9.27 5.65
C MET A 43 6.67 9.48 4.15
N HIS A 44 6.71 8.42 3.35
CA HIS A 44 6.50 8.54 1.90
C HIS A 44 5.05 8.76 1.50
N VAL A 45 4.08 8.24 2.27
CA VAL A 45 2.67 8.57 2.08
C VAL A 45 2.44 10.07 2.29
N LYS A 46 3.04 10.67 3.33
CA LYS A 46 2.98 12.13 3.52
C LYS A 46 3.61 12.91 2.38
N GLU A 47 4.80 12.51 1.93
CA GLU A 47 5.45 13.13 0.78
C GLU A 47 4.56 13.11 -0.46
N PHE A 48 3.87 11.99 -0.71
CA PHE A 48 2.92 11.85 -1.79
C PHE A 48 1.67 12.72 -1.60
N LEU A 49 1.03 12.70 -0.43
CA LEU A 49 -0.16 13.51 -0.14
C LEU A 49 0.15 15.01 -0.25
N ASN A 50 1.33 15.46 0.16
CA ASN A 50 1.77 16.86 0.05
C ASN A 50 1.91 17.36 -1.42
N THR A 51 1.82 16.45 -2.40
CA THR A 51 1.74 16.84 -3.83
C THR A 51 0.34 17.34 -4.24
N TYR A 52 -0.69 17.05 -3.46
CA TYR A 52 -2.06 17.53 -3.62
C TYR A 52 -2.25 18.79 -2.80
N ARG A 53 -2.94 19.80 -3.36
CA ARG A 53 -3.13 21.08 -2.65
C ARG A 53 -4.02 20.89 -1.44
N GLU A 54 -5.04 20.03 -1.58
CA GLU A 54 -6.04 19.73 -0.55
C GLU A 54 -5.42 19.18 0.74
N PHE A 55 -4.27 18.51 0.64
CA PHE A 55 -3.64 17.84 1.77
C PHE A 55 -2.43 18.60 2.34
N ARG A 56 -1.99 19.73 1.75
CA ARG A 56 -0.80 20.46 2.26
C ARG A 56 -1.00 20.98 3.68
N ASP A 57 -2.20 21.49 3.94
CA ASP A 57 -2.53 22.11 5.21
C ASP A 57 -2.84 21.07 6.30
N VAL A 58 -3.05 19.82 5.93
CA VAL A 58 -3.27 18.72 6.90
C VAL A 58 -1.99 17.93 7.11
N THR A 59 -1.22 17.66 6.04
CA THR A 59 -0.02 16.79 6.09
C THR A 59 1.09 17.27 7.01
N HIS A 60 1.18 18.57 7.29
CA HIS A 60 2.15 19.12 8.24
C HIS A 60 1.72 18.95 9.71
N GLU A 61 0.42 18.83 9.99
CA GLU A 61 -0.14 18.55 11.31
C GLU A 61 -0.13 17.05 11.64
N LEU A 62 -0.03 16.21 10.61
CA LEU A 62 0.15 14.78 10.79
C LEU A 62 1.53 14.53 11.43
N SER A 63 1.57 14.05 12.68
CA SER A 63 2.75 13.49 13.33
C SER A 63 3.16 12.16 12.67
N ALA A 64 4.42 11.73 12.78
CA ALA A 64 4.82 10.41 12.25
C ALA A 64 4.06 9.33 13.03
N GLY A 65 3.09 8.69 12.39
CA GLY A 65 2.31 7.59 12.94
C GLY A 65 2.55 6.30 12.17
N ILE A 66 1.67 5.33 12.36
CA ILE A 66 1.68 4.07 11.61
C ILE A 66 0.79 4.24 10.37
N GLY A 67 1.41 4.34 9.19
CA GLY A 67 0.74 4.52 7.90
C GLY A 67 0.61 3.19 7.18
N ARG A 68 -0.53 2.97 6.53
CA ARG A 68 -0.86 1.74 5.82
C ARG A 68 -1.13 2.02 4.35
N VAL A 69 -0.47 1.28 3.47
CA VAL A 69 -0.71 1.33 2.02
C VAL A 69 -1.22 -0.01 1.58
N THR A 70 -2.38 -0.04 0.93
CA THR A 70 -2.96 -1.24 0.35
C THR A 70 -2.91 -1.16 -1.16
N ILE A 71 -2.27 -2.15 -1.78
CA ILE A 71 -2.13 -2.26 -3.23
C ILE A 71 -3.03 -3.39 -3.73
N CYS A 72 -3.97 -3.06 -4.62
CA CYS A 72 -4.82 -4.04 -5.29
C CYS A 72 -4.23 -4.36 -6.68
N SER A 73 -3.94 -5.64 -6.91
CA SER A 73 -3.34 -6.11 -8.16
C SER A 73 -3.82 -7.52 -8.53
N THR A 74 -3.64 -7.92 -9.78
CA THR A 74 -3.82 -9.32 -10.20
C THR A 74 -2.58 -10.18 -9.93
N ASN A 75 -1.52 -9.59 -9.36
CA ASN A 75 -0.28 -10.29 -9.05
C ASN A 75 -0.35 -10.88 -7.63
N PRO A 76 -0.12 -12.20 -7.45
CA PRO A 76 -0.06 -12.81 -6.11
C PRO A 76 1.14 -12.35 -5.26
N SER A 77 2.17 -11.79 -5.90
CA SER A 77 3.42 -11.45 -5.25
C SER A 77 3.40 -10.02 -4.69
N PRO A 78 3.52 -9.84 -3.36
CA PRO A 78 3.75 -8.51 -2.78
C PRO A 78 5.14 -7.94 -3.11
N PHE A 79 5.98 -8.68 -3.84
CA PHE A 79 7.36 -8.31 -4.16
C PHE A 79 7.50 -7.72 -5.58
N SER A 80 6.45 -7.81 -6.39
CA SER A 80 6.53 -7.61 -7.84
C SER A 80 5.55 -6.55 -8.32
N PHE A 81 5.63 -5.37 -7.74
CA PHE A 81 4.88 -4.20 -8.19
C PHE A 81 5.71 -3.43 -9.20
N THR A 82 5.30 -3.30 -10.45
CA THR A 82 5.84 -2.33 -11.40
C THR A 82 4.76 -1.33 -11.81
N LEU A 83 5.10 -0.04 -11.81
CA LEU A 83 4.33 0.96 -12.56
C LEU A 83 4.40 0.58 -14.05
N PRO A 84 3.32 0.63 -14.86
CA PRO A 84 1.89 0.76 -14.57
C PRO A 84 1.06 -0.51 -14.91
N ASP A 85 1.67 -1.62 -15.33
CA ASP A 85 0.93 -2.67 -16.06
C ASP A 85 0.17 -3.68 -15.17
N THR A 86 0.35 -3.65 -13.85
CA THR A 86 -0.25 -4.65 -12.94
C THR A 86 -1.00 -4.10 -11.73
N ILE A 87 -0.90 -2.80 -11.45
CA ILE A 87 -1.48 -2.18 -10.25
C ILE A 87 -2.74 -1.40 -10.63
N GLY A 88 -3.91 -1.85 -10.15
CA GLY A 88 -5.19 -1.23 -10.48
C GLY A 88 -5.46 0.01 -9.65
N THR A 89 -5.32 -0.09 -8.33
CA THR A 89 -5.62 1.01 -7.39
C THR A 89 -4.75 0.87 -6.15
N LEU A 90 -4.30 2.00 -5.63
CA LEU A 90 -3.52 2.10 -4.41
C LEU A 90 -4.33 2.87 -3.39
N HIS A 91 -4.74 2.20 -2.32
CA HIS A 91 -5.47 2.79 -1.21
C HIS A 91 -4.46 3.23 -0.14
N LEU A 92 -4.41 4.54 0.09
CA LEU A 92 -3.58 5.14 1.12
C LEU A 92 -4.41 5.34 2.36
N HIS A 93 -4.01 4.70 3.46
CA HIS A 93 -4.56 4.96 4.78
C HIS A 93 -3.50 5.59 5.67
N PHE A 94 -3.85 6.69 6.30
CA PHE A 94 -3.02 7.36 7.28
C PHE A 94 -3.83 7.64 8.54
N SER A 95 -3.29 7.34 9.72
CA SER A 95 -3.87 7.77 10.99
C SER A 95 -2.79 8.30 11.93
N ASN A 96 -3.11 9.37 12.68
CA ASN A 96 -2.33 9.84 13.83
C ASN A 96 -3.01 9.49 15.17
N GLY A 97 -4.06 8.66 15.16
CA GLY A 97 -4.87 8.30 16.34
C GLY A 97 -5.99 9.31 16.68
N ARG A 98 -6.00 10.50 16.07
CA ARG A 98 -7.07 11.50 16.17
C ARG A 98 -7.81 11.69 14.86
N ASP A 99 -7.05 11.77 13.77
CA ASP A 99 -7.50 12.03 12.41
C ASP A 99 -7.08 10.89 11.50
N THR A 100 -7.88 10.65 10.46
CA THR A 100 -7.62 9.64 9.43
C THR A 100 -7.76 10.24 8.05
N ILE A 101 -6.85 9.87 7.14
CA ILE A 101 -6.95 10.18 5.71
C ILE A 101 -6.99 8.85 4.96
N ASP A 102 -8.06 8.67 4.20
CA ASP A 102 -8.25 7.55 3.29
C ASP A 102 -8.32 8.11 1.86
N GLN A 103 -7.41 7.65 0.99
CA GLN A 103 -7.34 8.13 -0.38
C GLN A 103 -7.10 6.98 -1.35
N ASP A 104 -8.05 6.81 -2.27
CA ASP A 104 -7.88 5.97 -3.45
C ASP A 104 -7.07 6.70 -4.51
N VAL A 105 -5.99 6.06 -4.95
CA VAL A 105 -5.12 6.57 -6.01
C VAL A 105 -5.14 5.59 -7.17
N MET A 106 -5.77 6.00 -8.26
CA MET A 106 -5.69 5.26 -9.52
C MET A 106 -4.38 5.62 -10.22
N ILE A 107 -3.39 4.74 -10.15
CA ILE A 107 -2.03 4.99 -10.65
C ILE A 107 -2.02 5.42 -12.13
N SER A 108 -2.87 4.83 -12.96
CA SER A 108 -3.00 5.16 -14.38
C SER A 108 -3.46 6.61 -14.66
N THR A 109 -3.96 7.31 -13.64
CA THR A 109 -4.39 8.72 -13.74
C THR A 109 -3.33 9.72 -13.29
N LEU A 110 -2.18 9.27 -12.80
CA LEU A 110 -1.09 10.15 -12.37
C LEU A 110 -0.44 10.79 -13.60
N ARG A 111 -0.77 12.06 -13.87
CA ARG A 111 -0.21 12.84 -15.00
C ARG A 111 0.88 13.83 -14.59
N SER A 112 0.94 14.22 -13.32
CA SER A 112 1.90 15.22 -12.84
C SER A 112 3.27 14.57 -12.61
N PRO A 113 4.38 15.11 -13.16
CA PRO A 113 5.73 14.60 -12.92
C PRO A 113 6.08 14.51 -11.44
N LYS A 114 5.64 15.50 -10.64
CA LYS A 114 5.85 15.52 -9.18
C LYS A 114 5.13 14.36 -8.48
N ARG A 115 3.89 14.06 -8.90
CA ARG A 115 3.09 12.95 -8.34
C ARG A 115 3.67 11.59 -8.73
N ILE A 116 4.12 11.46 -9.98
CA ILE A 116 4.78 10.26 -10.48
C ILE A 116 6.05 9.99 -9.68
N ALA A 117 6.93 10.98 -9.53
CA ALA A 117 8.17 10.82 -8.77
C ALA A 117 7.93 10.48 -7.29
N ALA A 118 6.91 11.08 -6.65
CA ALA A 118 6.55 10.74 -5.27
C ALA A 118 5.99 9.31 -5.14
N MET A 119 5.18 8.87 -6.11
CA MET A 119 4.67 7.51 -6.16
C MET A 119 5.80 6.49 -6.39
N GLU A 120 6.73 6.77 -7.30
CA GLU A 120 7.90 5.92 -7.55
C GLU A 120 8.75 5.75 -6.30
N LYS A 121 8.95 6.82 -5.52
CA LYS A 121 9.63 6.74 -4.22
C LYS A 121 8.89 5.84 -3.25
N LEU A 122 7.57 6.00 -3.10
CA LEU A 122 6.75 5.15 -2.23
C LEU A 122 6.88 3.67 -2.62
N LEU A 123 6.68 3.35 -3.90
CA LEU A 123 6.78 1.97 -4.39
C LEU A 123 8.19 1.39 -4.24
N THR A 124 9.24 2.20 -4.46
CA THR A 124 10.63 1.79 -4.25
C THR A 124 10.90 1.48 -2.79
N THR A 125 10.42 2.32 -1.87
CA THR A 125 10.56 2.05 -0.43
C THR A 125 9.82 0.81 -0.01
N LEU A 126 8.60 0.58 -0.50
CA LEU A 126 7.86 -0.67 -0.24
C LEU A 126 8.68 -1.88 -0.68
N ARG A 127 9.22 -1.88 -1.91
CA ARG A 127 10.09 -2.98 -2.39
C ARG A 127 11.32 -3.16 -1.50
N LEU A 128 12.01 -2.08 -1.15
CA LEU A 128 13.22 -2.13 -0.32
C LEU A 128 12.91 -2.69 1.06
N LEU A 129 11.85 -2.21 1.72
CA LEU A 129 11.44 -2.69 3.03
C LEU A 129 11.17 -4.20 3.01
N ILE A 130 10.44 -4.66 1.99
CA ILE A 130 10.11 -6.07 1.84
C ILE A 130 11.38 -6.92 1.55
N GLN A 131 12.33 -6.42 0.76
CA GLN A 131 13.57 -7.15 0.42
C GLN A 131 14.57 -7.20 1.56
N THR A 132 14.67 -6.12 2.33
CA THR A 132 15.69 -5.97 3.38
C THR A 132 15.29 -6.63 4.68
N ALA A 133 14.02 -6.98 4.81
CA ALA A 133 13.51 -7.43 6.07
C ALA A 133 13.36 -8.96 6.08
N LYS A 134 13.82 -9.58 7.17
CA LYS A 134 13.68 -11.02 7.37
C LYS A 134 12.22 -11.32 7.72
N PRO A 135 11.52 -12.16 6.95
CA PRO A 135 10.15 -12.52 7.29
C PRO A 135 10.15 -13.32 8.60
N GLU A 136 9.45 -12.81 9.61
CA GLU A 136 9.04 -13.60 10.75
C GLU A 136 7.79 -14.39 10.34
N HIS A 137 7.91 -15.72 10.41
CA HIS A 137 6.79 -16.61 10.14
C HIS A 137 5.83 -16.57 11.33
N ILE A 138 4.72 -15.85 11.17
CA ILE A 138 3.60 -15.94 12.10
C ILE A 138 2.78 -17.16 11.69
N SER A 139 2.80 -18.19 12.54
CA SER A 139 1.91 -19.34 12.39
C SER A 139 0.54 -18.97 12.96
N ALA A 140 -0.51 -19.18 12.17
CA ALA A 140 -1.90 -19.02 12.60
C ALA A 140 -2.33 -20.16 13.52
#